data_AF-A0A840ZPM5-F1
#
_entry.id   AF-A0A840ZPM5-F1
#
_cell.length_a   1.000
_cell.length_b   1.000
_cell.length_c   1.000
_cell.angle_alpha   90.00
_cell.angle_beta   90.00
_cell.angle_gamma   90.00
#
_symmetry.space_group_name_H-M   'P 1'
#
loop_
_entity.id
_entity.type
_entity.pdbx_description
1 polymer ?
#
loop_
_entity_poly.entity_id
_entity_poly.type
_entity_poly.pdbx_seq_one_letter_code
_entity_poly.pdbx_strand_id
1 'polypeptide(L)'
;MTTIEEPTASFYAPGDAGRFRTYAEREFGVGSYLDLDAEAGERDEILIAGLLSARDYMMQSAGCRNAAGAAFRVHPGLVETIRPNAFAAHHRGLHLCGLSSGLYGAMFELCLFVMAQPGVFPEIGEPRRETATPLPPGIVPGFWMIDALRAGGAVLDRSVAATLVPKCPARYRFAVMLTLHMMRFVWFHELYHCLNGHIGVLRRVAPAIRLNEMPEAGGAAAMIARERAVLAMAPAAFLQAIELDADRSALWGVIQTQAQDRENIFALQAPAPEQRIEASLFTAYLITVIFDEAGRRLEGGSAGTHPDPYTRLHNLIRTTAAHLLDAHPATNGAFRGVIGTFRALKGVIPALSDADTVLDDCCHPAFQGLLDEKEELLDTARGHFAPFGFR
;
A
#
# COMPACT_ATOMS: atom_id res chain seq x y z
N MET A 1 -23.93 21.22 4.34
CA MET A 1 -23.52 20.10 5.22
C MET A 1 -24.77 19.28 5.52
N THR A 2 -24.96 18.18 4.80
CA THR A 2 -25.95 17.16 5.14
C THR A 2 -25.46 16.49 6.42
N THR A 3 -26.27 16.48 7.47
CA THR A 3 -26.00 15.70 8.68
C THR A 3 -25.99 14.23 8.29
N ILE A 4 -24.79 13.62 8.30
CA ILE A 4 -24.65 12.18 8.19
C ILE A 4 -25.30 11.62 9.46
N GLU A 5 -26.43 10.93 9.33
CA GLU A 5 -27.04 10.22 10.45
C GLU A 5 -25.98 9.27 11.04
N GLU A 6 -25.79 9.32 12.35
CA GLU A 6 -24.89 8.39 13.03
C GLU A 6 -25.32 6.95 12.68
N PRO A 7 -24.41 6.09 12.17
CA PRO A 7 -24.77 4.72 11.82
C PRO A 7 -25.18 3.96 13.08
N THR A 8 -26.48 3.85 13.32
CA THR A 8 -27.05 3.14 14.49
C THR A 8 -27.06 1.61 14.30
N ALA A 9 -26.69 1.11 13.11
CA ALA A 9 -26.48 -0.29 12.82
C ALA A 9 -24.98 -0.60 12.67
N SER A 10 -24.50 -1.68 13.31
CA SER A 10 -23.11 -2.15 13.17
C SER A 10 -22.78 -2.35 11.69
N PHE A 11 -21.89 -1.51 11.15
CA PHE A 11 -21.39 -1.59 9.75
C PHE A 11 -20.88 -3.00 9.41
N TYR A 12 -20.29 -3.66 10.41
CA TYR A 12 -19.89 -5.06 10.37
C TYR A 12 -21.03 -5.94 10.85
N ALA A 13 -21.52 -6.82 9.98
CA ALA A 13 -22.57 -7.76 10.35
C ALA A 13 -21.98 -8.97 11.09
N PRO A 14 -22.76 -9.62 11.97
CA PRO A 14 -22.39 -10.91 12.53
C PRO A 14 -21.98 -11.90 11.43
N GLY A 15 -20.78 -12.47 11.55
CA GLY A 15 -20.24 -13.44 10.60
C GLY A 15 -19.38 -12.86 9.47
N ASP A 16 -19.22 -11.54 9.34
CA ASP A 16 -18.27 -10.95 8.37
C ASP A 16 -16.84 -11.44 8.62
N ALA A 17 -16.40 -11.44 9.88
CA ALA A 17 -15.08 -11.95 10.25
C ALA A 17 -14.91 -13.44 9.95
N GLY A 18 -15.98 -14.24 10.13
CA GLY A 18 -16.00 -15.65 9.74
C GLY A 18 -15.89 -15.86 8.22
N ARG A 19 -16.44 -14.95 7.41
CA ARG A 19 -16.26 -14.95 5.94
C ARG A 19 -14.83 -14.59 5.56
N PHE A 20 -14.22 -13.61 6.23
CA PHE A 20 -12.81 -13.28 6.02
C PHE A 20 -11.92 -14.47 6.39
N ARG A 21 -12.12 -15.09 7.55
CA ARG A 21 -11.43 -16.33 7.98
C ARG A 21 -11.49 -17.41 6.91
N THR A 22 -12.70 -17.78 6.51
CA THR A 22 -12.94 -18.84 5.52
C THR A 22 -12.25 -18.53 4.20
N TYR A 23 -12.27 -17.25 3.81
CA TYR A 23 -11.56 -16.80 2.62
C TYR A 23 -10.04 -16.95 2.81
N ALA A 24 -9.46 -16.42 3.89
CA ALA A 24 -8.04 -16.45 4.14
C ALA A 24 -7.48 -17.88 4.26
N GLU A 25 -8.19 -18.78 4.96
CA GLU A 25 -7.84 -20.20 5.08
C GLU A 25 -7.81 -20.88 3.71
N ARG A 26 -8.85 -20.65 2.90
CA ARG A 26 -8.96 -21.26 1.57
C ARG A 26 -7.88 -20.75 0.63
N GLU A 27 -7.59 -19.45 0.65
CA GLU A 27 -6.72 -18.81 -0.35
C GLU A 27 -5.25 -18.79 0.03
N PHE A 28 -4.93 -18.62 1.31
CA PHE A 28 -3.55 -18.49 1.76
C PHE A 28 -3.08 -19.73 2.54
N GLY A 29 -3.99 -20.67 2.85
CA GLY A 29 -3.65 -21.86 3.62
C GLY A 29 -3.22 -21.55 5.05
N VAL A 30 -3.56 -20.37 5.57
CA VAL A 30 -3.21 -19.94 6.94
C VAL A 30 -4.41 -20.12 7.86
N GLY A 31 -4.18 -20.75 9.01
CA GLY A 31 -5.20 -20.93 10.05
C GLY A 31 -5.27 -19.78 11.06
N SER A 32 -4.29 -18.87 11.06
CA SER A 32 -4.24 -17.71 11.94
C SER A 32 -4.45 -16.41 11.15
N TYR A 33 -5.36 -15.60 11.65
CA TYR A 33 -5.68 -14.28 11.12
C TYR A 33 -6.14 -13.42 12.30
N LEU A 34 -5.77 -12.15 12.32
CA LEU A 34 -6.09 -11.27 13.44
C LEU A 34 -7.51 -10.74 13.26
N ASP A 35 -8.43 -11.38 13.98
CA ASP A 35 -9.75 -10.85 14.25
C ASP A 35 -9.70 -9.96 15.50
N LEU A 36 -10.03 -8.69 15.34
CA LEU A 36 -10.08 -7.72 16.43
C LEU A 36 -11.16 -8.09 17.46
N ASP A 37 -12.18 -8.82 17.04
CA ASP A 37 -13.31 -9.17 17.89
C ASP A 37 -13.03 -10.45 18.72
N ALA A 38 -11.92 -11.16 18.48
CA ALA A 38 -11.70 -12.50 19.06
C ALA A 38 -10.67 -12.56 20.22
N GLU A 39 -9.53 -11.86 20.20
CA GLU A 39 -8.52 -12.03 21.28
C GLU A 39 -7.61 -10.81 21.46
N ALA A 40 -7.54 -10.26 22.67
CA ALA A 40 -6.67 -9.13 23.04
C ALA A 40 -5.38 -9.59 23.76
N GLY A 41 -4.70 -10.62 23.23
CA GLY A 41 -3.41 -11.10 23.75
C GLY A 41 -2.23 -10.20 23.36
N GLU A 42 -1.02 -10.54 23.82
CA GLU A 42 0.29 -9.91 23.51
C GLU A 42 0.53 -9.82 21.99
N ARG A 43 -0.02 -8.80 21.34
CA ARG A 43 0.00 -8.64 19.88
C ARG A 43 0.74 -7.35 19.52
N ASP A 44 1.29 -7.29 18.31
CA ASP A 44 1.99 -6.12 17.79
C ASP A 44 1.03 -4.92 17.69
N GLU A 45 1.27 -3.92 18.55
CA GLU A 45 0.44 -2.73 18.69
C GLU A 45 0.37 -1.90 17.39
N ILE A 46 1.44 -1.90 16.58
CA ILE A 46 1.50 -1.12 15.33
C ILE A 46 0.58 -1.76 14.29
N LEU A 47 0.67 -3.08 14.15
CA LEU A 47 -0.15 -3.83 13.20
C LEU A 47 -1.65 -3.70 13.53
N ILE A 48 -2.00 -3.80 14.82
CA ILE A 48 -3.37 -3.61 15.31
C ILE A 48 -3.84 -2.17 15.09
N ALA A 49 -3.02 -1.17 15.41
CA ALA A 49 -3.35 0.23 15.20
C ALA A 49 -3.62 0.54 13.71
N GLY A 50 -2.80 -0.03 12.81
CA GLY A 50 -3.01 0.08 11.36
C GLY A 50 -4.33 -0.56 10.90
N LEU A 51 -4.68 -1.75 11.41
CA LEU A 51 -5.95 -2.41 11.07
C LEU A 51 -7.16 -1.64 11.62
N LEU A 52 -7.11 -1.19 12.87
CA LEU A 52 -8.18 -0.38 13.47
C LEU A 52 -8.38 0.94 12.71
N SER A 53 -7.28 1.61 12.36
CA SER A 53 -7.33 2.82 11.53
C SER A 53 -8.00 2.57 10.19
N ALA A 54 -7.65 1.47 9.51
CA ALA A 54 -8.27 1.06 8.26
C ALA A 54 -9.77 0.76 8.43
N ARG A 55 -10.15 0.05 9.49
CA ARG A 55 -11.55 -0.28 9.86
C ARG A 55 -12.38 1.00 9.96
N ASP A 56 -11.89 1.98 10.71
CA ASP A 56 -12.57 3.26 10.91
C ASP A 56 -12.76 4.05 9.60
N TYR A 57 -11.74 4.14 8.73
CA TYR A 57 -11.89 4.80 7.43
C TYR A 57 -12.82 4.02 6.50
N MET A 58 -12.74 2.70 6.48
CA MET A 58 -13.62 1.86 5.68
C MET A 58 -15.08 1.97 6.13
N MET A 59 -15.34 2.12 7.43
CA MET A 59 -16.68 2.41 7.94
C MET A 59 -17.27 3.71 7.39
N GLN A 60 -16.45 4.68 6.98
CA GLN A 60 -16.96 5.92 6.37
C GLN A 60 -17.65 5.63 5.04
N SER A 61 -17.36 4.50 4.37
CA SER A 61 -18.09 4.07 3.17
C SER A 61 -19.48 3.50 3.45
N ALA A 62 -19.94 3.49 4.71
CA ALA A 62 -21.29 3.13 5.08
C ALA A 62 -22.33 3.94 4.28
N GLY A 63 -23.28 3.22 3.67
CA GLY A 63 -24.33 3.85 2.86
C GLY A 63 -23.95 4.05 1.39
N CYS A 64 -22.68 3.88 1.01
CA CYS A 64 -22.31 3.87 -0.41
C CYS A 64 -23.08 2.79 -1.18
N ARG A 65 -23.53 3.12 -2.38
CA ARG A 65 -24.26 2.21 -3.28
C ARG A 65 -23.74 2.35 -4.71
N ASN A 66 -23.71 1.26 -5.45
CA ASN A 66 -23.42 1.32 -6.88
C ASN A 66 -24.66 1.70 -7.70
N ALA A 67 -24.52 1.86 -9.02
CA ALA A 67 -25.61 2.21 -9.94
C ALA A 67 -26.82 1.25 -9.87
N ALA A 68 -26.59 -0.03 -9.57
CA ALA A 68 -27.63 -1.05 -9.40
C ALA A 68 -28.30 -1.04 -8.01
N GLY A 69 -27.89 -0.13 -7.11
CA GLY A 69 -28.43 -0.01 -5.76
C GLY A 69 -27.83 -0.98 -4.74
N ALA A 70 -26.86 -1.82 -5.15
CA ALA A 70 -26.18 -2.73 -4.24
C ALA A 70 -25.37 -1.92 -3.21
N ALA A 71 -25.54 -2.27 -1.94
CA ALA A 71 -24.83 -1.64 -0.84
C ALA A 71 -23.36 -2.05 -0.84
N PHE A 72 -22.48 -1.08 -0.59
CA PHE A 72 -21.07 -1.34 -0.36
C PHE A 72 -20.85 -1.80 1.07
N ARG A 73 -20.14 -2.92 1.23
CA ARG A 73 -19.71 -3.45 2.53
C ARG A 73 -18.33 -4.04 2.36
N VAL A 74 -17.39 -3.60 3.18
CA VAL A 74 -15.99 -4.03 3.13
C VAL A 74 -15.52 -4.44 4.52
N HIS A 75 -14.71 -5.49 4.59
CA HIS A 75 -14.09 -5.96 5.81
C HIS A 75 -12.57 -6.05 5.64
N PRO A 76 -11.79 -5.24 6.37
CA PRO A 76 -10.35 -5.38 6.41
C PRO A 76 -9.94 -6.53 7.34
N GLY A 77 -8.85 -7.21 7.03
CA GLY A 77 -8.29 -8.23 7.94
C GLY A 77 -6.84 -8.55 7.66
N LEU A 78 -6.13 -9.04 8.67
CA LEU A 78 -4.72 -9.37 8.56
C LEU A 78 -4.52 -10.86 8.33
N VAL A 79 -3.57 -11.21 7.47
CA VAL A 79 -3.21 -12.60 7.16
C VAL A 79 -1.84 -12.88 7.74
N GLU A 80 -1.74 -13.83 8.68
CA GLU A 80 -0.46 -14.16 9.31
C GLU A 80 0.37 -15.05 8.38
N THR A 81 1.24 -14.42 7.60
CA THR A 81 2.16 -15.10 6.69
C THR A 81 3.40 -14.26 6.50
N ILE A 82 4.57 -14.90 6.47
CA ILE A 82 5.85 -14.23 6.19
C ILE A 82 5.97 -13.75 4.74
N ARG A 83 5.02 -14.10 3.88
CA ARG A 83 5.00 -13.67 2.48
C ARG A 83 4.38 -12.29 2.39
N PRO A 84 5.12 -11.28 1.91
CA PRO A 84 4.52 -10.00 1.62
C PRO A 84 3.41 -10.17 0.58
N ASN A 85 2.27 -9.56 0.85
CA ASN A 85 1.09 -9.48 -0.02
C ASN A 85 0.07 -8.51 0.60
N ALA A 86 -0.74 -7.89 -0.26
CA ALA A 86 -2.03 -7.30 0.06
C ALA A 86 -3.04 -7.73 -1.03
N PHE A 87 -4.34 -7.70 -0.71
CA PHE A 87 -5.36 -8.12 -1.66
C PHE A 87 -6.69 -7.41 -1.48
N ALA A 88 -7.43 -7.34 -2.58
CA ALA A 88 -8.83 -6.96 -2.66
C ALA A 88 -9.64 -8.08 -3.30
N ALA A 89 -10.74 -8.43 -2.66
CA ALA A 89 -11.59 -9.54 -3.09
C ALA A 89 -13.07 -9.27 -2.82
N HIS A 90 -13.92 -10.11 -3.42
CA HIS A 90 -15.34 -10.13 -3.12
C HIS A 90 -15.81 -11.56 -2.88
N HIS A 91 -16.26 -11.84 -1.65
CA HIS A 91 -16.64 -13.17 -1.20
C HIS A 91 -18.03 -13.14 -0.55
N ARG A 92 -18.97 -13.91 -1.11
CA ARG A 92 -20.35 -14.06 -0.57
C ARG A 92 -21.04 -12.72 -0.27
N GLY A 93 -20.91 -11.75 -1.17
CA GLY A 93 -21.56 -10.44 -1.03
C GLY A 93 -20.84 -9.45 -0.10
N LEU A 94 -19.60 -9.73 0.28
CA LEU A 94 -18.77 -8.88 1.12
C LEU A 94 -17.46 -8.58 0.38
N HIS A 95 -17.07 -7.30 0.32
CA HIS A 95 -15.73 -6.93 -0.12
C HIS A 95 -14.74 -7.22 1.01
N LEU A 96 -13.57 -7.74 0.66
CA LEU A 96 -12.52 -8.06 1.61
C LEU A 96 -11.27 -7.30 1.17
N CYS A 97 -10.63 -6.62 2.11
CA CYS A 97 -9.28 -6.09 1.95
C CYS A 97 -8.39 -6.85 2.92
N GLY A 98 -7.20 -7.27 2.51
CA GLY A 98 -6.29 -7.90 3.45
C GLY A 98 -4.85 -7.53 3.24
N LEU A 99 -4.11 -7.60 4.35
CA LEU A 99 -2.69 -7.28 4.43
C LEU A 99 -1.97 -8.39 5.18
N SER A 100 -0.87 -8.88 4.62
CA SER A 100 -0.05 -9.89 5.28
C SER A 100 0.87 -9.29 6.36
N SER A 101 1.17 -10.06 7.39
CA SER A 101 2.21 -9.71 8.37
C SER A 101 3.60 -9.58 7.73
N GLY A 102 3.86 -10.34 6.66
CA GLY A 102 5.09 -10.23 5.86
C GLY A 102 5.23 -8.87 5.17
N LEU A 103 4.15 -8.32 4.60
CA LEU A 103 4.20 -6.99 3.96
C LEU A 103 4.37 -5.90 5.02
N TYR A 104 3.68 -6.02 6.15
CA TYR A 104 3.93 -5.15 7.30
C TYR A 104 5.40 -5.18 7.75
N GLY A 105 5.97 -6.37 7.95
CA GLY A 105 7.37 -6.51 8.36
C GLY A 105 8.32 -5.85 7.36
N ALA A 106 8.04 -5.98 6.06
CA ALA A 106 8.82 -5.33 5.01
C ALA A 106 8.74 -3.80 5.06
N MET A 107 7.54 -3.25 5.23
CA MET A 107 7.32 -1.81 5.38
C MET A 107 8.05 -1.27 6.62
N PHE A 108 7.95 -1.99 7.74
CA PHE A 108 8.56 -1.60 9.00
C PHE A 108 10.09 -1.59 8.92
N GLU A 109 10.69 -2.69 8.44
CA GLU A 109 12.14 -2.80 8.26
C GLU A 109 12.69 -1.72 7.32
N LEU A 110 12.00 -1.45 6.20
CA LEU A 110 12.40 -0.40 5.27
C LEU A 110 12.33 0.99 5.92
N CYS A 111 11.27 1.29 6.66
CA CYS A 111 11.14 2.59 7.34
C CYS A 111 12.19 2.78 8.43
N LEU A 112 12.54 1.72 9.17
CA LEU A 112 13.65 1.75 10.12
C LEU A 112 14.96 2.08 9.40
N PHE A 113 15.28 1.36 8.32
CA PHE A 113 16.50 1.58 7.55
C PHE A 113 16.60 3.01 7.02
N VAL A 114 15.51 3.53 6.47
CA VAL A 114 15.41 4.90 5.95
C VAL A 114 15.72 5.92 7.06
N MET A 115 15.13 5.77 8.24
CA MET A 115 15.35 6.70 9.35
C MET A 115 16.70 6.53 10.04
N ALA A 116 17.39 5.40 9.83
CA ALA A 116 18.78 5.22 10.22
C ALA A 116 19.75 5.99 9.30
N GLN A 117 19.27 6.61 8.21
CA GLN A 117 20.10 7.45 7.35
C GLN A 117 20.06 8.91 7.81
N PRO A 118 21.20 9.54 8.15
CA PRO A 118 21.22 10.90 8.71
C PRO A 118 20.74 11.99 7.73
N GLY A 119 20.80 11.73 6.41
CA GLY A 119 20.35 12.67 5.39
C GLY A 119 18.84 12.69 5.16
N VAL A 120 18.08 11.77 5.77
CA VAL A 120 16.64 11.63 5.59
C VAL A 120 15.90 12.29 6.74
N PHE A 121 14.98 13.21 6.46
CA PHE A 121 14.24 14.00 7.46
C PHE A 121 15.18 14.57 8.55
N PRO A 122 16.15 15.43 8.19
CA PRO A 122 17.18 15.93 9.12
C PRO A 122 16.62 16.74 10.29
N GLU A 123 15.40 17.26 10.17
CA GLU A 123 14.67 17.97 11.22
C GLU A 123 14.08 17.04 12.28
N ILE A 124 14.01 15.73 12.02
CA ILE A 124 13.49 14.73 12.95
C ILE A 124 14.61 14.20 13.85
N GLY A 125 14.51 14.55 15.13
CA GLY A 125 15.40 14.03 16.18
C GLY A 125 16.84 14.52 16.05
N GLU A 126 17.79 13.62 16.25
CA GLU A 126 19.24 13.91 16.24
C GLU A 126 19.93 13.08 15.15
N PRO A 127 19.98 13.55 13.89
CA PRO A 127 20.55 12.79 12.77
C PRO A 127 22.02 12.40 12.97
N ARG A 128 22.79 13.22 13.69
CA ARG A 128 24.22 12.97 13.98
C ARG A 128 24.48 11.71 14.81
N ARG A 129 23.45 11.18 15.47
CA ARG A 129 23.57 9.89 16.19
C ARG A 129 23.52 8.71 15.25
N GLU A 130 22.97 8.89 14.06
CA GLU A 130 22.84 7.84 13.07
C GLU A 130 24.14 7.62 12.31
N THR A 131 24.25 6.44 11.73
CA THR A 131 25.37 6.08 10.85
C THR A 131 24.82 5.75 9.49
N ALA A 132 25.28 6.47 8.46
CA ALA A 132 24.97 6.23 7.05
C ALA A 132 25.68 4.94 6.55
N THR A 133 25.45 3.83 7.24
CA THR A 133 26.07 2.55 6.94
C THR A 133 25.28 1.91 5.80
N PRO A 134 25.92 1.62 4.65
CA PRO A 134 25.26 0.86 3.60
C PRO A 134 24.99 -0.56 4.10
N LEU A 135 23.94 -1.18 3.59
CA LEU A 135 23.67 -2.59 3.88
C LEU A 135 24.76 -3.49 3.29
N PRO A 136 25.06 -4.63 3.93
CA PRO A 136 25.96 -5.61 3.36
C PRO A 136 25.52 -6.07 1.97
N PRO A 137 26.45 -6.46 1.07
CA PRO A 137 26.09 -6.96 -0.25
C PRO A 137 25.07 -8.10 -0.19
N GLY A 138 24.04 -8.03 -1.03
CA GLY A 138 22.98 -9.03 -1.10
C GLY A 138 21.84 -8.84 -0.09
N ILE A 139 21.97 -7.90 0.86
CA ILE A 139 20.88 -7.54 1.76
C ILE A 139 20.05 -6.42 1.12
N VAL A 140 18.73 -6.58 1.13
CA VAL A 140 17.80 -5.57 0.62
C VAL A 140 16.93 -5.06 1.78
N PRO A 141 16.85 -3.73 1.98
CA PRO A 141 16.04 -3.18 3.06
C PRO A 141 14.56 -3.51 2.82
N GLY A 142 13.89 -3.97 3.87
CA GLY A 142 12.50 -4.44 3.81
C GLY A 142 12.38 -5.95 3.61
N PHE A 143 13.45 -6.68 3.34
CA PHE A 143 13.38 -8.12 3.06
C PHE A 143 14.40 -8.94 3.84
N TRP A 144 15.28 -8.33 4.62
CA TRP A 144 16.31 -9.05 5.36
C TRP A 144 15.70 -10.04 6.37
N MET A 145 14.76 -9.58 7.19
CA MET A 145 14.10 -10.45 8.17
C MET A 145 13.36 -11.61 7.49
N ILE A 146 12.68 -11.33 6.38
CA ILE A 146 11.94 -12.32 5.62
C ILE A 146 12.89 -13.38 5.04
N ASP A 147 14.03 -12.95 4.50
CA ASP A 147 15.04 -13.83 3.94
C ASP A 147 15.71 -14.70 5.00
N ALA A 148 16.05 -14.11 6.14
CA ALA A 148 16.61 -14.84 7.27
C ALA A 148 15.63 -15.93 7.75
N LEU A 149 14.35 -15.60 7.89
CA LEU A 149 13.31 -16.55 8.28
C LEU A 149 13.12 -17.67 7.25
N ARG A 150 13.11 -17.34 5.95
CA ARG A 150 12.99 -18.33 4.86
C ARG A 150 14.19 -19.27 4.80
N ALA A 151 15.38 -18.78 5.09
CA ALA A 151 16.59 -19.58 5.15
C ALA A 151 16.68 -20.47 6.40
N GLY A 152 15.70 -20.41 7.31
CA GLY A 152 15.75 -21.10 8.61
C GLY A 152 16.80 -20.56 9.57
N GLY A 153 17.32 -19.35 9.29
CA GLY A 153 18.30 -18.67 10.12
C GLY A 153 17.68 -17.94 11.31
N ALA A 154 18.50 -17.67 12.33
CA ALA A 154 18.10 -16.74 13.39
C ALA A 154 18.20 -15.29 12.88
N VAL A 155 17.20 -14.47 13.17
CA VAL A 155 17.16 -13.02 12.84
C VAL A 155 18.18 -12.19 13.67
N LEU A 156 19.11 -12.85 14.37
CA LEU A 156 19.94 -12.24 15.42
C LEU A 156 21.35 -11.85 14.95
N ASP A 157 21.53 -11.48 13.67
CA ASP A 157 22.77 -10.80 13.28
C ASP A 157 22.73 -9.34 13.79
N ARG A 158 23.39 -9.12 14.93
CA ARG A 158 23.49 -7.80 15.57
C ARG A 158 24.15 -6.75 14.68
N SER A 159 24.99 -7.15 13.73
CA SER A 159 25.68 -6.22 12.84
C SER A 159 24.73 -5.61 11.80
N VAL A 160 23.82 -6.42 11.25
CA VAL A 160 22.78 -5.97 10.32
C VAL A 160 21.74 -5.14 11.08
N ALA A 161 21.28 -5.61 12.24
CA ALA A 161 20.34 -4.88 13.08
C ALA A 161 20.86 -3.47 13.46
N ALA A 162 22.17 -3.33 13.76
CA ALA A 162 22.79 -2.05 14.06
C ALA A 162 22.80 -1.05 12.88
N THR A 163 22.62 -1.54 11.65
CA THR A 163 22.50 -0.73 10.42
C THR A 163 21.06 -0.39 10.10
N LEU A 164 20.11 -1.27 10.43
CA LEU A 164 18.69 -1.10 10.13
C LEU A 164 17.98 -0.20 11.15
N VAL A 165 18.35 -0.26 12.44
CA VAL A 165 17.55 0.38 13.51
C VAL A 165 18.08 1.78 13.82
N PRO A 166 17.23 2.83 13.77
CA PRO A 166 17.62 4.18 14.19
C PRO A 166 18.08 4.23 15.65
N LYS A 167 19.20 4.90 15.91
CA LYS A 167 19.80 5.07 17.25
C LYS A 167 19.17 6.22 18.02
N CYS A 168 18.60 7.21 17.34
CA CYS A 168 17.85 8.30 17.93
C CYS A 168 16.40 7.85 18.21
N PRO A 169 15.92 7.89 19.47
CA PRO A 169 14.56 7.47 19.79
C PRO A 169 13.46 8.22 19.03
N ALA A 170 13.66 9.51 18.73
CA ALA A 170 12.70 10.29 17.95
C ALA A 170 12.62 9.81 16.49
N ARG A 171 13.76 9.43 15.90
CA ARG A 171 13.84 8.89 14.53
C ARG A 171 13.23 7.50 14.45
N TYR A 172 13.44 6.66 15.47
CA TYR A 172 12.76 5.37 15.60
C TYR A 172 11.23 5.54 15.66
N ARG A 173 10.72 6.46 16.49
CA ARG A 173 9.28 6.74 16.55
C ARG A 173 8.75 7.23 15.21
N PHE A 174 9.49 8.08 14.52
CA PHE A 174 9.09 8.54 13.20
C PHE A 174 9.10 7.40 12.17
N ALA A 175 10.02 6.44 12.24
CA ALA A 175 9.98 5.23 11.40
C ALA A 175 8.70 4.41 11.61
N VAL A 176 8.25 4.26 12.87
CA VAL A 176 6.94 3.64 13.19
C VAL A 176 5.81 4.42 12.52
N MET A 177 5.85 5.76 12.57
CA MET A 177 4.86 6.59 11.92
C MET A 177 4.84 6.42 10.40
N LEU A 178 6.01 6.43 9.75
CA LEU A 178 6.14 6.18 8.31
C LEU A 178 5.55 4.80 7.95
N THR A 179 5.77 3.79 8.79
CA THR A 179 5.20 2.45 8.59
C THR A 179 3.67 2.50 8.60
N LEU A 180 3.05 3.22 9.54
CA LEU A 180 1.60 3.37 9.60
C LEU A 180 1.03 4.14 8.39
N HIS A 181 1.72 5.18 7.93
CA HIS A 181 1.32 5.89 6.70
C HIS A 181 1.41 4.98 5.46
N MET A 182 2.47 4.17 5.37
CA MET A 182 2.65 3.20 4.29
C MET A 182 1.57 2.11 4.31
N MET A 183 1.27 1.56 5.49
CA MET A 183 0.15 0.64 5.68
C MET A 183 -1.17 1.26 5.24
N ARG A 184 -1.42 2.53 5.60
CA ARG A 184 -2.65 3.22 5.22
C ARG A 184 -2.77 3.37 3.70
N PHE A 185 -1.68 3.70 3.02
CA PHE A 185 -1.67 3.75 1.56
C PHE A 185 -2.08 2.40 0.97
N VAL A 186 -1.49 1.29 1.44
CA VAL A 186 -1.84 -0.07 0.97
C VAL A 186 -3.31 -0.40 1.28
N TRP A 187 -3.80 -0.09 2.48
CA TRP A 187 -5.22 -0.31 2.82
C TRP A 187 -6.17 0.48 1.92
N PHE A 188 -5.82 1.74 1.62
CA PHE A 188 -6.62 2.57 0.74
C PHE A 188 -6.57 2.07 -0.70
N HIS A 189 -5.41 1.61 -1.17
CA HIS A 189 -5.27 0.98 -2.48
C HIS A 189 -6.25 -0.19 -2.63
N GLU A 190 -6.26 -1.14 -1.68
CA GLU A 190 -7.18 -2.28 -1.71
C GLU A 190 -8.66 -1.86 -1.56
N LEU A 191 -8.92 -0.83 -0.74
CA LEU A 191 -10.25 -0.25 -0.62
C LEU A 191 -10.72 0.33 -1.96
N TYR A 192 -9.86 1.02 -2.69
CA TYR A 192 -10.22 1.65 -3.96
C TYR A 192 -10.40 0.66 -5.10
N HIS A 193 -9.72 -0.50 -5.08
CA HIS A 193 -10.14 -1.61 -5.95
C HIS A 193 -11.60 -2.04 -5.72
N CYS A 194 -12.05 -2.00 -4.46
CA CYS A 194 -13.42 -2.33 -4.10
C CYS A 194 -14.40 -1.20 -4.45
N LEU A 195 -14.10 0.04 -4.04
CA LEU A 195 -14.95 1.21 -4.24
C LEU A 195 -15.08 1.61 -5.71
N ASN A 196 -13.99 1.59 -6.48
CA ASN A 196 -13.99 1.95 -7.89
C ASN A 196 -14.60 0.84 -8.75
N GLY A 197 -15.02 -0.30 -8.16
CA GLY A 197 -15.71 -1.38 -8.86
C GLY A 197 -14.78 -2.31 -9.67
N HIS A 198 -13.46 -2.19 -9.52
CA HIS A 198 -12.48 -3.00 -10.22
C HIS A 198 -12.72 -4.50 -9.99
N ILE A 199 -12.96 -4.90 -8.73
CA ILE A 199 -13.28 -6.29 -8.39
C ILE A 199 -14.56 -6.78 -9.06
N GLY A 200 -15.57 -5.92 -9.21
CA GLY A 200 -16.82 -6.27 -9.88
C GLY A 200 -16.62 -6.58 -11.36
N VAL A 201 -15.78 -5.79 -12.04
CA VAL A 201 -15.43 -5.97 -13.46
C VAL A 201 -14.64 -7.25 -13.65
N LEU A 202 -13.60 -7.45 -12.86
CA LEU A 202 -12.74 -8.62 -12.97
C LEU A 202 -13.51 -9.92 -12.74
N ARG A 203 -14.48 -9.92 -11.82
CA ARG A 203 -15.34 -11.11 -11.60
C ARG A 203 -16.28 -11.41 -12.76
N ARG A 204 -16.69 -10.43 -13.56
CA ARG A 204 -17.50 -10.69 -14.77
C ARG A 204 -16.65 -11.25 -15.90
N VAL A 205 -15.44 -10.72 -16.03
CA VAL A 205 -14.47 -11.17 -17.02
C VAL A 205 -13.92 -12.55 -16.66
N ALA A 206 -13.72 -12.81 -15.37
CA ALA A 206 -13.18 -14.05 -14.86
C ALA A 206 -13.62 -14.28 -13.40
N PRO A 207 -14.62 -15.14 -13.15
CA PRO A 207 -15.26 -15.29 -11.83
C PRO A 207 -14.33 -15.66 -10.67
N ALA A 208 -13.15 -16.21 -10.97
CA ALA A 208 -12.14 -16.62 -10.00
C ALA A 208 -10.98 -15.62 -9.81
N ILE A 209 -10.94 -14.51 -10.57
CA ILE A 209 -9.87 -13.50 -10.46
C ILE A 209 -9.96 -12.72 -9.15
N ARG A 210 -8.77 -12.36 -8.64
CA ARG A 210 -8.52 -11.51 -7.48
C ARG A 210 -7.41 -10.53 -7.85
N LEU A 211 -7.37 -9.42 -7.14
CA LEU A 211 -6.24 -8.50 -7.20
C LEU A 211 -5.39 -8.77 -5.96
N ASN A 212 -4.15 -9.14 -6.22
CA ASN A 212 -3.15 -9.42 -5.20
C ASN A 212 -1.92 -8.61 -5.59
N GLU A 213 -1.46 -7.73 -4.71
CA GLU A 213 -0.21 -6.97 -4.93
C GLU A 213 0.98 -7.91 -5.15
N MET A 214 0.92 -9.13 -4.60
CA MET A 214 1.91 -10.17 -4.80
C MET A 214 1.26 -11.55 -5.09
N PRO A 215 1.72 -12.26 -6.13
CA PRO A 215 1.23 -13.60 -6.48
C PRO A 215 1.22 -14.63 -5.33
N GLU A 216 0.17 -15.47 -5.30
CA GLU A 216 0.03 -16.59 -4.36
C GLU A 216 0.94 -17.77 -4.72
N ALA A 217 1.29 -18.60 -3.73
CA ALA A 217 2.14 -19.76 -3.95
C ALA A 217 1.35 -20.96 -4.51
N GLY A 218 1.65 -21.31 -5.75
CA GLY A 218 1.51 -22.67 -6.28
C GLY A 218 2.76 -23.12 -7.03
N GLY A 219 3.93 -22.62 -6.62
CA GLY A 219 5.14 -22.63 -7.44
C GLY A 219 5.01 -21.68 -8.64
N ALA A 220 6.13 -21.31 -9.26
CA ALA A 220 6.15 -20.44 -10.44
C ALA A 220 5.20 -20.96 -11.55
N ALA A 221 5.04 -22.28 -11.67
CA ALA A 221 4.17 -22.89 -12.67
C ALA A 221 2.66 -22.59 -12.49
N ALA A 222 2.11 -22.73 -11.28
CA ALA A 222 0.69 -22.44 -11.06
C ALA A 222 0.41 -20.93 -11.13
N MET A 223 1.40 -20.10 -10.75
CA MET A 223 1.37 -18.65 -10.91
C MET A 223 1.28 -18.28 -12.40
N ILE A 224 2.20 -18.77 -13.22
CA ILE A 224 2.21 -18.54 -14.68
C ILE A 224 0.90 -19.04 -15.31
N ALA A 225 0.38 -20.18 -14.86
CA ALA A 225 -0.89 -20.71 -15.38
C ALA A 225 -2.08 -19.80 -15.04
N ARG A 226 -2.16 -19.30 -13.80
CA ARG A 226 -3.22 -18.39 -13.36
C ARG A 226 -3.11 -17.03 -14.05
N GLU A 227 -1.90 -16.50 -14.17
CA GLU A 227 -1.64 -15.24 -14.87
C GLU A 227 -2.00 -15.35 -16.35
N ARG A 228 -1.59 -16.43 -17.04
CA ARG A 228 -2.02 -16.69 -18.42
C ARG A 228 -3.53 -16.80 -18.54
N ALA A 229 -4.20 -17.42 -17.56
CA ALA A 229 -5.66 -17.49 -17.54
C ALA A 229 -6.29 -16.09 -17.36
N VAL A 230 -5.71 -15.24 -16.50
CA VAL A 230 -6.13 -13.85 -16.33
C VAL A 230 -5.93 -13.05 -17.62
N LEU A 231 -4.74 -13.12 -18.21
CA LEU A 231 -4.37 -12.41 -19.43
C LEU A 231 -5.15 -12.88 -20.67
N ALA A 232 -5.60 -14.13 -20.68
CA ALA A 232 -6.51 -14.64 -21.70
C ALA A 232 -7.91 -14.01 -21.62
N MET A 233 -8.27 -13.44 -20.46
CA MET A 233 -9.61 -12.89 -20.20
C MET A 233 -9.61 -11.36 -20.14
N ALA A 234 -8.53 -10.74 -19.64
CA ALA A 234 -8.35 -9.30 -19.54
C ALA A 234 -6.97 -8.89 -20.08
N PRO A 235 -6.87 -7.90 -21.00
CA PRO A 235 -5.60 -7.41 -21.48
C PRO A 235 -4.71 -6.90 -20.32
N ALA A 236 -3.42 -7.21 -20.35
CA ALA A 236 -2.43 -6.71 -19.39
C ALA A 236 -2.55 -5.19 -19.17
N ALA A 237 -2.67 -4.44 -20.26
CA ALA A 237 -2.78 -2.98 -20.20
C ALA A 237 -3.99 -2.48 -19.39
N PHE A 238 -5.11 -3.20 -19.44
CA PHE A 238 -6.30 -2.87 -18.66
C PHE A 238 -6.10 -3.16 -17.17
N LEU A 239 -5.48 -4.31 -16.85
CA LEU A 239 -5.13 -4.66 -15.47
C LEU A 239 -4.16 -3.65 -14.87
N GLN A 240 -3.13 -3.26 -15.62
CA GLN A 240 -2.23 -2.20 -15.19
C GLN A 240 -2.95 -0.88 -14.95
N ALA A 241 -3.93 -0.54 -15.80
CA ALA A 241 -4.67 0.70 -15.65
C ALA A 241 -5.50 0.74 -14.35
N ILE A 242 -6.16 -0.37 -13.97
CA ILE A 242 -6.93 -0.41 -12.70
C ILE A 242 -6.05 -0.36 -11.45
N GLU A 243 -4.82 -0.87 -11.51
CA GLU A 243 -3.81 -0.71 -10.45
C GLU A 243 -3.38 0.76 -10.31
N LEU A 244 -3.09 1.42 -11.43
CA LEU A 244 -2.75 2.85 -11.44
C LEU A 244 -3.93 3.70 -10.94
N ASP A 245 -5.17 3.33 -11.23
CA ASP A 245 -6.35 4.03 -10.70
C ASP A 245 -6.52 3.89 -9.18
N ALA A 246 -6.27 2.68 -8.66
CA ALA A 246 -6.26 2.44 -7.22
C ALA A 246 -5.15 3.23 -6.51
N ASP A 247 -3.93 3.28 -7.09
CA ASP A 247 -2.82 4.09 -6.59
C ASP A 247 -3.17 5.58 -6.48
N ARG A 248 -3.76 6.15 -7.54
CA ARG A 248 -4.17 7.57 -7.55
C ARG A 248 -5.20 7.87 -6.47
N SER A 249 -6.20 6.99 -6.36
CA SER A 249 -7.27 7.13 -5.38
C SER A 249 -6.73 6.98 -3.95
N ALA A 250 -5.82 6.03 -3.72
CA ALA A 250 -5.16 5.82 -2.44
C ALA A 250 -4.32 7.02 -2.02
N LEU A 251 -3.51 7.55 -2.95
CA LEU A 251 -2.72 8.76 -2.74
C LEU A 251 -3.62 9.95 -2.38
N TRP A 252 -4.69 10.17 -3.14
CA TRP A 252 -5.67 11.21 -2.83
C TRP A 252 -6.27 11.03 -1.44
N GLY A 253 -6.70 9.81 -1.11
CA GLY A 253 -7.28 9.48 0.19
C GLY A 253 -6.33 9.78 1.35
N VAL A 254 -5.06 9.34 1.27
CA VAL A 254 -4.10 9.57 2.37
C VAL A 254 -3.80 11.06 2.55
N ILE A 255 -3.68 11.83 1.46
CA ILE A 255 -3.41 13.26 1.53
C ILE A 255 -4.61 14.04 2.06
N GLN A 256 -5.82 13.70 1.62
CA GLN A 256 -7.05 14.32 2.15
C GLN A 256 -7.22 14.07 3.64
N THR A 257 -6.89 12.86 4.12
CA THR A 257 -6.92 12.56 5.56
C THR A 257 -6.05 13.52 6.35
N GLN A 258 -4.83 13.81 5.88
CA GLN A 258 -3.92 14.72 6.58
C GLN A 258 -4.30 16.18 6.43
N ALA A 259 -4.68 16.60 5.23
CA ALA A 259 -5.05 17.98 4.92
C ALA A 259 -6.33 18.44 5.62
N GLN A 260 -7.24 17.51 5.92
CA GLN A 260 -8.50 17.78 6.62
C GLN A 260 -8.45 17.47 8.12
N ASP A 261 -7.26 17.18 8.67
CA ASP A 261 -7.05 16.82 10.08
C ASP A 261 -7.94 15.66 10.54
N ARG A 262 -8.12 14.66 9.67
CA ARG A 262 -8.93 13.45 9.92
C ARG A 262 -8.10 12.27 10.38
N GLU A 263 -6.90 12.51 10.88
CA GLU A 263 -6.01 11.47 11.40
C GLU A 263 -6.66 10.78 12.61
N ASN A 264 -6.84 9.46 12.53
CA ASN A 264 -7.48 8.67 13.59
C ASN A 264 -6.51 7.86 14.45
N ILE A 265 -5.21 7.86 14.12
CA ILE A 265 -4.17 7.31 14.97
C ILE A 265 -3.56 8.45 15.78
N PHE A 266 -3.77 8.44 17.10
CA PHE A 266 -3.29 9.50 18.00
C PHE A 266 -1.78 9.80 17.84
N ALA A 267 -0.95 8.78 17.69
CA ALA A 267 0.49 8.94 17.50
C ALA A 267 0.85 9.71 16.20
N LEU A 268 0.02 9.58 15.16
CA LEU A 268 0.20 10.30 13.90
C LEU A 268 -0.27 11.75 13.96
N GLN A 269 -1.06 12.14 14.97
CA GLN A 269 -1.55 13.53 15.12
C GLN A 269 -0.46 14.48 15.62
N ALA A 270 0.60 13.97 16.25
CA ALA A 270 1.61 14.78 16.94
C ALA A 270 2.44 15.72 16.05
N PRO A 271 2.89 15.34 14.83
CA PRO A 271 3.61 16.25 13.94
C PRO A 271 2.70 17.32 13.34
N ALA A 272 3.33 18.38 12.84
CA ALA A 272 2.62 19.43 12.11
C ALA A 272 1.95 18.87 10.84
N PRO A 273 0.81 19.42 10.39
CA PRO A 273 0.11 18.94 9.19
C PRO A 273 1.00 18.80 7.96
N GLU A 274 1.92 19.73 7.73
CA GLU A 274 2.87 19.72 6.62
C GLU A 274 3.78 18.48 6.67
N GLN A 275 4.28 18.14 7.85
CA GLN A 275 5.12 16.95 8.06
C GLN A 275 4.32 15.66 7.85
N ARG A 276 3.04 15.63 8.23
CA ARG A 276 2.17 14.47 7.99
C ARG A 276 1.85 14.27 6.51
N ILE A 277 1.66 15.36 5.77
CA ILE A 277 1.51 15.33 4.31
C ILE A 277 2.80 14.85 3.65
N GLU A 278 3.96 15.37 4.06
CA GLU A 278 5.27 14.93 3.56
C GLU A 278 5.52 13.44 3.84
N ALA A 279 5.27 12.97 5.06
CA ALA A 279 5.34 11.56 5.42
C ALA A 279 4.40 10.69 4.57
N SER A 280 3.17 11.15 4.31
CA SER A 280 2.20 10.44 3.48
C SER A 280 2.64 10.33 2.02
N LEU A 281 3.12 11.43 1.42
CA LEU A 281 3.70 11.42 0.07
C LEU A 281 4.93 10.50 0.00
N PHE A 282 5.85 10.66 0.95
CA PHE A 282 7.09 9.90 1.01
C PHE A 282 6.83 8.39 1.04
N THR A 283 5.92 7.95 1.92
CA THR A 283 5.59 6.53 2.09
C THR A 283 4.81 5.95 0.92
N ALA A 284 3.88 6.72 0.33
CA ALA A 284 3.17 6.34 -0.89
C ALA A 284 4.11 6.15 -2.07
N TYR A 285 5.20 6.91 -2.16
CA TYR A 285 6.21 6.72 -3.19
C TYR A 285 7.14 5.56 -2.86
N LEU A 286 7.56 5.44 -1.59
CA LEU A 286 8.54 4.47 -1.14
C LEU A 286 8.03 3.02 -1.20
N ILE A 287 6.72 2.79 -1.05
CA ILE A 287 6.12 1.44 -1.17
C ILE A 287 6.42 0.78 -2.53
N THR A 288 6.61 1.57 -3.59
CA THR A 288 6.98 1.04 -4.93
C THR A 288 8.28 0.25 -4.90
N VAL A 289 9.22 0.57 -3.99
CA VAL A 289 10.46 -0.19 -3.79
C VAL A 289 10.17 -1.60 -3.24
N ILE A 290 9.20 -1.71 -2.34
CA ILE A 290 8.80 -3.01 -1.77
C ILE A 290 8.15 -3.87 -2.84
N PHE A 291 7.28 -3.28 -3.67
CA PHE A 291 6.64 -3.98 -4.78
C PHE A 291 7.67 -4.43 -5.83
N ASP A 292 8.66 -3.60 -6.15
CA ASP A 292 9.75 -3.97 -7.06
C ASP A 292 10.52 -5.18 -6.55
N GLU A 293 10.99 -5.10 -5.31
CA GLU A 293 11.83 -6.13 -4.73
C GLU A 293 11.08 -7.44 -4.58
N ALA A 294 9.81 -7.40 -4.16
CA ALA A 294 9.00 -8.60 -4.11
C ALA A 294 8.74 -9.19 -5.49
N GLY A 295 8.47 -8.34 -6.49
CA GLY A 295 8.33 -8.76 -7.89
C GLY A 295 9.58 -9.49 -8.39
N ARG A 296 10.78 -8.95 -8.12
CA ARG A 296 12.06 -9.57 -8.49
C ARG A 296 12.31 -10.91 -7.80
N ARG A 297 11.78 -11.11 -6.59
CA ARG A 297 11.93 -12.34 -5.80
C ARG A 297 10.99 -13.47 -6.20
N LEU A 298 9.96 -13.17 -6.98
CA LEU A 298 9.09 -14.17 -7.55
C LEU A 298 9.78 -14.69 -8.83
N GLU A 299 10.12 -15.98 -8.87
CA GLU A 299 10.96 -16.64 -9.89
C GLU A 299 10.36 -16.68 -11.33
N GLY A 300 9.60 -15.67 -11.76
CA GLY A 300 8.89 -15.62 -13.05
C GLY A 300 8.94 -14.28 -13.79
N GLY A 301 9.62 -13.26 -13.27
CA GLY A 301 9.58 -11.90 -13.83
C GLY A 301 8.32 -11.14 -13.43
N SER A 302 8.28 -9.83 -13.70
CA SER A 302 7.12 -8.98 -13.34
C SER A 302 5.84 -9.59 -13.88
N ALA A 303 4.87 -9.87 -13.00
CA ALA A 303 3.53 -10.26 -13.42
C ALA A 303 3.01 -9.16 -14.35
N GLY A 304 2.79 -9.46 -15.63
CA GLY A 304 2.36 -8.50 -16.65
C GLY A 304 0.98 -7.87 -16.34
N THR A 305 0.33 -8.33 -15.27
CA THR A 305 -0.92 -7.78 -14.74
C THR A 305 -0.73 -6.53 -13.90
N HIS A 306 0.45 -6.32 -13.28
CA HIS A 306 0.74 -5.12 -12.48
C HIS A 306 1.65 -4.18 -13.27
N PRO A 307 1.48 -2.85 -13.11
CA PRO A 307 2.42 -1.90 -13.68
C PRO A 307 3.76 -2.07 -12.97
N ASP A 308 4.85 -1.87 -13.71
CA ASP A 308 6.16 -1.90 -13.09
C ASP A 308 6.28 -0.75 -12.06
N PRO A 309 7.15 -0.91 -11.04
CA PRO A 309 7.33 0.07 -9.97
C PRO A 309 7.70 1.47 -10.44
N TYR A 310 8.47 1.58 -11.53
CA TYR A 310 8.84 2.86 -12.11
C TYR A 310 7.60 3.57 -12.67
N THR A 311 6.75 2.85 -13.41
CA THR A 311 5.45 3.34 -13.88
C THR A 311 4.52 3.75 -12.74
N ARG A 312 4.44 2.96 -11.65
CA ARG A 312 3.64 3.33 -10.45
C ARG A 312 4.13 4.64 -9.83
N LEU A 313 5.44 4.78 -9.65
CA LEU A 313 6.04 5.99 -9.07
C LEU A 313 5.74 7.23 -9.93
N HIS A 314 5.84 7.14 -11.25
CA HIS A 314 5.49 8.25 -12.14
C HIS A 314 4.02 8.63 -12.06
N ASN A 315 3.13 7.64 -12.06
CA ASN A 315 1.70 7.88 -11.93
C ASN A 315 1.37 8.62 -10.62
N LEU A 316 2.01 8.24 -9.52
CA LEU A 316 1.87 8.92 -8.23
C LEU A 316 2.40 10.37 -8.28
N ILE A 317 3.58 10.59 -8.87
CA ILE A 317 4.16 11.94 -9.01
C ILE A 317 3.32 12.83 -9.93
N ARG A 318 2.88 12.32 -11.09
CA ARG A 318 1.95 13.01 -12.01
C ARG A 318 0.67 13.39 -11.30
N THR A 319 0.11 12.48 -10.50
CA THR A 319 -1.12 12.73 -9.73
C THR A 319 -0.92 13.82 -8.70
N THR A 320 0.20 13.80 -7.98
CA THR A 320 0.56 14.87 -7.04
C THR A 320 0.65 16.21 -7.76
N ALA A 321 1.40 16.27 -8.87
CA ALA A 321 1.60 17.49 -9.65
C ALA A 321 0.30 18.05 -10.22
N ALA A 322 -0.55 17.20 -10.81
CA ALA A 322 -1.75 17.61 -11.52
C ALA A 322 -2.95 17.91 -10.59
N HIS A 323 -3.02 17.27 -9.42
CA HIS A 323 -4.24 17.32 -8.61
C HIS A 323 -4.04 17.78 -7.17
N LEU A 324 -2.86 17.61 -6.58
CA LEU A 324 -2.64 17.84 -5.15
C LEU A 324 -1.88 19.11 -4.83
N LEU A 325 -0.98 19.57 -5.72
CA LEU A 325 -0.19 20.79 -5.50
C LEU A 325 -1.06 22.04 -5.35
N ASP A 326 -2.07 22.19 -6.21
CA ASP A 326 -2.98 23.35 -6.19
C ASP A 326 -4.11 23.18 -5.18
N ALA A 327 -4.56 21.94 -4.92
CA ALA A 327 -5.65 21.66 -3.99
C ALA A 327 -5.24 21.90 -2.54
N HIS A 328 -3.97 21.70 -2.20
CA HIS A 328 -3.46 21.74 -0.83
C HIS A 328 -2.09 22.44 -0.78
N PRO A 329 -2.01 23.73 -0.38
CA PRO A 329 -0.77 24.50 -0.44
C PRO A 329 0.45 23.86 0.26
N ALA A 330 0.21 23.14 1.37
CA ALA A 330 1.24 22.40 2.10
C ALA A 330 1.92 21.30 1.25
N THR A 331 1.22 20.75 0.25
CA THR A 331 1.72 19.68 -0.62
C THR A 331 2.91 20.14 -1.46
N ASN A 332 3.02 21.42 -1.83
CA ASN A 332 4.15 21.90 -2.64
C ASN A 332 5.48 21.83 -1.89
N GLY A 333 5.49 22.30 -0.64
CA GLY A 333 6.65 22.17 0.23
C GLY A 333 7.00 20.69 0.48
N ALA A 334 5.99 19.91 0.87
CA ALA A 334 6.13 18.48 1.11
C ALA A 334 6.69 17.72 -0.10
N PHE A 335 6.13 17.93 -1.29
CA PHE A 335 6.58 17.28 -2.53
C PHE A 335 8.07 17.55 -2.80
N ARG A 336 8.52 18.80 -2.68
CA ARG A 336 9.94 19.16 -2.85
C ARG A 336 10.83 18.48 -1.80
N GLY A 337 10.38 18.42 -0.55
CA GLY A 337 11.05 17.72 0.54
C GLY A 337 11.22 16.22 0.27
N VAL A 338 10.16 15.56 -0.21
CA VAL A 338 10.19 14.15 -0.62
C VAL A 338 11.19 13.90 -1.74
N ILE A 339 11.21 14.72 -2.79
CA ILE A 339 12.20 14.58 -3.88
C ILE A 339 13.63 14.73 -3.34
N GLY A 340 13.87 15.71 -2.46
CA GLY A 340 15.17 15.87 -1.80
C GLY A 340 15.58 14.63 -0.99
N THR A 341 14.63 14.04 -0.26
CA THR A 341 14.83 12.81 0.50
C THR A 341 15.12 11.60 -0.39
N PHE A 342 14.43 11.46 -1.53
CA PHE A 342 14.68 10.39 -2.50
C PHE A 342 16.10 10.48 -3.10
N ARG A 343 16.58 11.69 -3.42
CA ARG A 343 17.97 11.89 -3.84
C ARG A 343 18.97 11.42 -2.79
N ALA A 344 18.70 11.71 -1.51
CA ALA A 344 19.55 11.25 -0.41
C ALA A 344 19.54 9.72 -0.26
N LEU A 345 18.40 9.07 -0.53
CA LEU A 345 18.24 7.62 -0.42
C LEU A 345 18.81 6.81 -1.59
N LYS A 346 18.92 7.39 -2.79
CA LYS A 346 19.38 6.67 -3.99
C LYS A 346 20.74 6.00 -3.79
N GLY A 347 21.64 6.63 -3.04
CA GLY A 347 22.97 6.08 -2.75
C GLY A 347 22.99 4.87 -1.82
N VAL A 348 21.90 4.62 -1.09
CA VAL A 348 21.82 3.55 -0.06
C VAL A 348 20.71 2.53 -0.33
N ILE A 349 19.78 2.83 -1.23
CA ILE A 349 18.77 1.89 -1.75
C ILE A 349 18.97 1.80 -3.28
N PRO A 350 19.75 0.83 -3.77
CA PRO A 350 20.04 0.73 -5.20
C PRO A 350 18.79 0.60 -6.09
N ALA A 351 17.77 -0.11 -5.59
CA ALA A 351 16.48 -0.32 -6.23
C ALA A 351 15.60 0.94 -6.35
N LEU A 352 15.89 1.99 -5.57
CA LEU A 352 15.15 3.23 -5.65
C LEU A 352 15.42 3.91 -6.99
N SER A 353 14.39 4.35 -7.69
CA SER A 353 14.54 5.12 -8.92
C SER A 353 15.24 6.46 -8.65
N ASP A 354 16.06 6.92 -9.59
CA ASP A 354 16.69 8.23 -9.48
C ASP A 354 15.64 9.34 -9.60
N ALA A 355 15.57 10.23 -8.61
CA ALA A 355 14.49 11.20 -8.51
C ALA A 355 14.53 12.24 -9.64
N ASP A 356 15.71 12.64 -10.10
CA ASP A 356 15.86 13.60 -11.19
C ASP A 356 15.42 12.98 -12.51
N THR A 357 15.84 11.75 -12.78
CA THR A 357 15.40 10.98 -13.95
C THR A 357 13.87 10.82 -13.97
N VAL A 358 13.26 10.49 -12.84
CA VAL A 358 11.79 10.35 -12.72
C VAL A 358 11.08 11.67 -13.02
N LEU A 359 11.62 12.80 -12.54
CA LEU A 359 11.02 14.12 -12.80
C LEU A 359 11.17 14.56 -14.26
N ASP A 360 12.32 14.27 -14.88
CA ASP A 360 12.56 14.55 -16.30
C ASP A 360 11.60 13.74 -17.18
N ASP A 361 11.40 12.46 -16.86
CA ASP A 361 10.47 11.57 -17.57
C ASP A 361 9.00 11.97 -17.40
N CYS A 362 8.63 12.58 -16.26
CA CYS A 362 7.31 13.21 -16.10
C CYS A 362 7.05 14.34 -17.11
N CYS A 363 8.09 14.92 -17.71
CA CYS A 363 7.97 15.91 -18.78
C CYS A 363 8.14 15.30 -20.19
N HIS A 364 8.51 14.02 -20.29
CA HIS A 364 8.82 13.38 -21.57
C HIS A 364 7.53 12.90 -22.28
N PRO A 365 7.25 13.32 -23.53
CA PRO A 365 5.99 13.00 -24.22
C PRO A 365 5.71 11.51 -24.39
N ALA A 366 6.73 10.69 -24.63
CA ALA A 366 6.54 9.25 -24.79
C ALA A 366 6.07 8.56 -23.50
N PHE A 367 6.53 9.05 -22.35
CA PHE A 367 6.15 8.49 -21.06
C PHE A 367 4.75 8.97 -20.66
N GLN A 368 4.44 10.25 -20.89
CA GLN A 368 3.08 10.79 -20.72
C GLN A 368 2.09 10.02 -21.60
N GLY A 369 2.43 9.78 -22.86
CA GLY A 369 1.57 9.00 -23.77
C GLY A 369 1.26 7.58 -23.27
N LEU A 370 2.20 6.93 -22.58
CA LEU A 370 1.95 5.61 -21.96
C LEU A 370 0.96 5.69 -20.79
N LEU A 371 1.07 6.71 -19.93
CA LEU A 371 0.09 6.91 -18.84
C LEU A 371 -1.27 7.37 -19.38
N ASP A 372 -1.28 8.19 -20.41
CA ASP A 372 -2.50 8.66 -21.08
C ASP A 372 -3.24 7.50 -21.74
N GLU A 373 -2.53 6.55 -22.37
CA GLU A 373 -3.14 5.31 -22.89
C GLU A 373 -3.86 4.52 -21.78
N LYS A 374 -3.25 4.40 -20.58
CA LYS A 374 -3.91 3.73 -19.44
C LYS A 374 -5.13 4.51 -18.96
N GLU A 375 -5.07 5.83 -18.97
CA GLU A 375 -6.19 6.70 -18.59
C GLU A 375 -7.35 6.59 -19.57
N GLU A 376 -7.09 6.57 -20.88
CA GLU A 376 -8.10 6.36 -21.92
C GLU A 376 -8.76 4.97 -21.80
N LEU A 377 -7.97 3.93 -21.47
CA LEU A 377 -8.49 2.60 -21.19
C LEU A 377 -9.44 2.60 -19.98
N LEU A 378 -9.10 3.32 -18.92
CA LEU A 378 -9.98 3.47 -17.76
C LEU A 378 -11.25 4.23 -18.12
N ASP A 379 -11.14 5.34 -18.84
CA ASP A 379 -12.30 6.15 -19.24
C ASP A 379 -13.29 5.36 -20.08
N THR A 380 -12.78 4.56 -21.01
CA THR A 380 -13.60 3.64 -21.80
C THR A 380 -14.28 2.59 -20.90
N ALA A 381 -13.60 2.13 -19.86
CA ALA A 381 -14.10 1.07 -18.99
C ALA A 381 -14.97 1.57 -17.81
N ARG A 382 -14.90 2.86 -17.43
CA ARG A 382 -15.62 3.46 -16.29
C ARG A 382 -17.12 3.21 -16.33
N GLY A 383 -17.72 3.24 -17.52
CA GLY A 383 -19.14 2.89 -17.73
C GLY A 383 -19.52 1.48 -17.27
N HIS A 384 -18.54 0.57 -17.19
CA HIS A 384 -18.74 -0.81 -16.74
C HIS A 384 -18.38 -1.01 -15.28
N PHE A 385 -17.61 -0.13 -14.66
CA PHE A 385 -17.07 -0.34 -13.31
C PHE A 385 -18.17 -0.42 -12.25
N ALA A 386 -19.29 0.29 -12.46
CA ALA A 386 -20.37 0.44 -11.49
C ALA A 386 -19.79 0.82 -10.10
N PRO A 387 -19.02 1.93 -10.03
CA PRO A 387 -18.38 2.35 -8.79
C PRO A 387 -19.40 2.61 -7.69
N PHE A 388 -18.97 2.50 -6.45
CA PHE A 388 -19.77 2.79 -5.27
C PHE A 388 -19.58 4.25 -4.87
N GLY A 389 -20.69 4.96 -4.63
CA GLY A 389 -20.67 6.32 -4.13
C GLY A 389 -21.82 6.58 -3.17
N PHE A 390 -21.72 7.67 -2.40
CA PHE A 390 -22.85 8.17 -1.63
C PHE A 390 -23.95 8.62 -2.59
N ARG A 391 -25.20 8.28 -2.26
CA ARG A 391 -26.38 8.68 -3.01
C ARG A 391 -27.20 9.68 -2.21
#